data_AF-A0A8K0P623-F1
#
_entry.id   AF-A0A8K0P623-F1
#
_cell.length_a   1.000
_cell.length_b   1.000
_cell.length_c   1.000
_cell.angle_alpha   90.00
_cell.angle_beta   90.00
_cell.angle_gamma   90.00
#
_symmetry.space_group_name_H-M   'P 1'
#
loop_
_entity.id
_entity.type
_entity.pdbx_description
1 polymer ?
#
loop_
_entity_poly.entity_id
_entity_poly.type
_entity_poly.pdbx_seq_one_letter_code
_entity_poly.pdbx_strand_id
1 'polypeptide(L)'
;MDSSQLITGHSVFQELSQDLINPIFGKLMERDRYPIILSTLHFSDNNVSNEGDMLYKIRAVVDQLLAAFKNTLVPFQNLCIDESI
;
A
#
# COMPACT_ATOMS: atom_id res chain seq x y z
N MET A 1 25.31 27.24 -12.15
CA MET A 1 24.16 27.15 -13.06
C MET A 1 24.26 25.80 -13.74
N ASP A 2 24.08 24.75 -12.96
CA ASP A 2 22.80 24.08 -12.68
C ASP A 2 22.24 23.38 -13.92
N SER A 3 22.54 22.09 -14.00
CA SER A 3 21.91 21.11 -14.90
C SER A 3 21.26 19.99 -14.08
N SER A 4 20.75 20.32 -12.88
CA SER A 4 20.02 19.39 -12.02
C SER A 4 18.56 19.29 -12.45
N GLN A 5 18.30 18.67 -13.61
CA GLN A 5 16.96 18.16 -13.97
C GLN A 5 17.06 16.95 -14.90
N LEU A 6 17.84 15.93 -14.51
CA LEU A 6 17.75 14.58 -15.09
C LEU A 6 17.95 13.53 -13.98
N ILE A 7 17.13 13.60 -12.93
CA ILE A 7 16.99 12.51 -11.97
C ILE A 7 15.50 12.31 -11.76
N THR A 8 14.91 11.29 -12.40
CA THR A 8 13.85 10.47 -11.79
C THR A 8 13.43 9.36 -12.74
N GLY A 9 13.76 8.13 -12.38
CA GLY A 9 13.55 6.92 -13.16
C GLY A 9 14.63 5.92 -12.80
N HIS A 10 15.87 6.21 -13.21
CA HIS A 10 17.01 5.31 -12.97
C HIS A 10 17.46 5.26 -11.48
N SER A 11 17.26 6.34 -10.72
CA SER A 11 17.73 6.44 -9.32
C SER A 11 16.86 5.66 -8.32
N VAL A 12 15.54 5.58 -8.54
CA VAL A 12 14.61 4.89 -7.62
C VAL A 12 14.82 3.37 -7.67
N PHE A 13 15.05 2.81 -8.87
CA PHE A 13 15.38 1.40 -9.01
C PHE A 13 16.74 1.04 -8.38
N GLN A 14 17.67 2.00 -8.30
CA GLN A 14 18.98 1.81 -7.70
C GLN A 14 18.92 1.83 -6.17
N GLU A 15 18.04 2.64 -5.56
CA GLU A 15 17.78 2.59 -4.11
C GLU A 15 17.06 1.31 -3.68
N LEU A 16 16.05 0.86 -4.45
CA LEU A 16 15.37 -0.43 -4.21
C LEU A 16 16.35 -1.63 -4.23
N SER A 17 17.48 -1.50 -4.94
CA SER A 17 18.49 -2.56 -5.00
C SER A 17 19.24 -2.75 -3.68
N GLN A 18 19.39 -1.72 -2.84
CA GLN A 18 20.10 -1.86 -1.56
C GLN A 18 19.25 -2.53 -0.49
N ASP A 19 17.95 -2.23 -0.45
CA ASP A 19 17.03 -2.88 0.49
C ASP A 19 16.81 -4.35 0.16
N LEU A 20 16.81 -4.72 -1.12
CA LEU A 20 16.68 -6.12 -1.56
C LEU A 20 17.89 -7.00 -1.23
N ILE A 21 19.05 -6.40 -0.90
CA ILE A 21 20.26 -7.12 -0.48
C ILE A 21 20.10 -7.63 0.97
N ASN A 22 19.13 -7.13 1.73
CA ASN A 22 18.90 -7.63 3.08
C ASN A 22 18.49 -9.12 3.04
N PRO A 23 19.27 -10.02 3.67
CA PRO A 23 19.04 -11.46 3.60
C PRO A 23 17.71 -11.89 4.23
N ILE A 24 17.04 -11.03 5.00
CA ILE A 24 15.71 -11.31 5.56
C ILE A 24 14.70 -11.55 4.44
N PHE A 25 14.74 -10.77 3.35
CA PHE A 25 13.75 -10.90 2.28
C PHE A 25 13.87 -12.25 1.56
N GLY A 26 15.10 -12.67 1.25
CA GLY A 26 15.35 -13.98 0.64
C GLY A 26 15.03 -15.18 1.54
N LYS A 27 15.02 -14.99 2.88
CA LYS A 27 14.56 -16.02 3.82
C LYS A 27 13.03 -16.11 3.89
N LEU A 28 12.34 -14.99 3.73
CA LEU A 28 10.88 -14.93 3.80
C LEU A 28 10.23 -15.41 2.50
N MET A 29 10.75 -14.96 1.36
CA MET A 29 10.15 -15.22 0.06
C MET A 29 11.16 -15.11 -1.08
N GLU A 30 10.99 -15.92 -2.11
CA GLU A 30 11.73 -15.76 -3.37
C GLU A 30 11.41 -14.40 -4.02
N ARG A 31 12.45 -13.75 -4.57
CA ARG A 31 12.41 -12.41 -5.16
C ARG A 31 11.24 -12.22 -6.13
N ASP A 32 11.02 -13.19 -7.00
CA ASP A 32 10.05 -13.07 -8.10
C ASP A 32 8.62 -13.38 -7.63
N ARG A 33 8.44 -13.99 -6.46
CA ARG A 33 7.10 -14.30 -5.96
C ARG A 33 6.39 -13.09 -5.36
N TYR A 34 7.12 -12.14 -4.77
CA TYR A 34 6.54 -10.92 -4.22
C TYR A 34 5.73 -10.12 -5.26
N PRO A 35 6.29 -9.75 -6.45
CA PRO A 35 5.52 -9.03 -7.46
C PRO A 35 4.36 -9.85 -8.03
N ILE A 36 4.46 -11.19 -8.07
CA ILE A 36 3.36 -12.05 -8.50
C ILE A 36 2.19 -11.97 -7.51
N ILE A 37 2.45 -12.07 -6.21
CA ILE A 37 1.39 -11.92 -5.19
C ILE A 37 0.79 -10.52 -5.26
N LEU A 38 1.64 -9.49 -5.37
CA LEU A 38 1.17 -8.11 -5.43
C LEU A 38 0.26 -7.86 -6.63
N SER A 39 0.58 -8.42 -7.80
CA SER A 39 -0.25 -8.28 -9.01
C SER A 39 -1.55 -9.09 -8.98
N THR A 40 -1.64 -10.09 -8.11
CA THR A 40 -2.82 -10.98 -7.99
C THR A 40 -3.69 -10.67 -6.77
N LEU A 41 -3.36 -9.61 -6.02
CA LEU A 41 -4.08 -9.23 -4.81
C LEU A 41 -5.48 -8.70 -5.16
N HIS A 42 -6.52 -9.38 -4.67
CA HIS A 42 -7.92 -9.07 -4.96
C HIS A 42 -8.79 -9.22 -3.71
N PHE A 43 -9.66 -8.23 -3.44
CA PHE A 43 -10.45 -8.15 -2.21
C PHE A 43 -11.97 -8.08 -2.42
N SER A 44 -12.43 -8.16 -3.65
CA SER A 44 -13.84 -8.11 -4.02
C SER A 44 -14.19 -9.27 -4.96
N ASP A 45 -15.47 -9.48 -5.28
CA ASP A 45 -15.86 -10.29 -6.41
C ASP A 45 -16.22 -9.35 -7.58
N ASN A 46 -15.56 -9.52 -8.74
CA ASN A 46 -15.81 -8.69 -9.92
C ASN A 46 -17.22 -8.88 -10.50
N ASN A 47 -17.92 -9.97 -10.14
CA ASN A 47 -19.30 -10.20 -10.57
C ASN A 47 -20.32 -9.41 -9.74
N VAL A 48 -19.89 -8.90 -8.58
CA VAL A 48 -20.72 -8.12 -7.65
C VAL A 48 -20.33 -6.65 -7.78
N SER A 49 -20.57 -6.09 -8.98
CA SER A 49 -20.37 -4.67 -9.22
C SER A 49 -21.44 -3.86 -8.49
N ASN A 50 -21.02 -2.88 -7.68
CA ASN A 50 -21.90 -1.88 -7.11
C ASN A 50 -21.64 -0.55 -7.81
N GLU A 51 -22.50 -0.19 -8.77
CA GLU A 51 -22.36 1.04 -9.57
C GLU A 51 -22.37 2.32 -8.74
N GLY A 52 -22.85 2.28 -7.49
CA GLY A 52 -22.87 3.42 -6.57
C GLY A 52 -21.64 3.57 -5.66
N ASP A 53 -20.77 2.56 -5.56
CA ASP A 53 -19.60 2.60 -4.67
C ASP A 53 -18.29 2.52 -5.46
N MET A 54 -17.65 3.67 -5.69
CA MET A 54 -16.37 3.73 -6.41
C MET A 54 -15.23 2.97 -5.72
N LEU A 55 -15.34 2.68 -4.42
CA LEU A 55 -14.32 1.97 -3.65
C LEU A 55 -14.67 0.48 -3.40
N TYR A 56 -15.68 -0.07 -4.09
CA TYR A 56 -16.18 -1.43 -3.84
C TYR A 56 -15.08 -2.51 -3.83
N LYS A 57 -14.03 -2.32 -4.65
CA LYS A 57 -12.91 -3.26 -4.76
C LYS A 57 -12.10 -3.45 -3.48
N ILE A 58 -12.07 -2.43 -2.61
CA ILE A 58 -11.30 -2.45 -1.35
C ILE A 58 -12.19 -2.26 -0.12
N ARG A 59 -13.49 -2.00 -0.33
CA ARG A 59 -14.47 -1.69 0.72
C ARG A 59 -14.43 -2.67 1.89
N ALA A 60 -14.41 -3.97 1.59
CA ALA A 60 -14.40 -5.02 2.60
C ALA A 60 -13.19 -4.92 3.56
N VAL A 61 -12.01 -4.57 3.06
CA VAL A 61 -10.80 -4.42 3.88
C VAL A 61 -10.84 -3.12 4.66
N VAL A 62 -11.24 -2.02 4.01
CA VAL A 62 -11.36 -0.69 4.64
C VAL A 62 -12.34 -0.73 5.80
N ASP A 63 -13.50 -1.36 5.62
CA ASP A 63 -14.53 -1.45 6.66
C ASP A 63 -14.06 -2.29 7.86
N GLN A 64 -13.34 -3.39 7.62
CA GLN A 64 -12.73 -4.19 8.69
C GLN A 64 -11.67 -3.41 9.47
N LEU A 65 -10.81 -2.66 8.77
CA LEU A 65 -9.79 -1.82 9.41
C LEU A 65 -10.45 -0.69 10.23
N LEU A 66 -11.44 -0.01 9.66
CA LEU A 66 -12.19 1.03 10.36
C LEU A 66 -12.89 0.48 11.61
N ALA A 67 -13.51 -0.69 11.52
CA ALA A 67 -14.12 -1.35 12.67
C ALA A 67 -13.08 -1.69 13.75
N ALA A 68 -11.94 -2.26 13.36
CA ALA A 68 -10.85 -2.57 14.28
C ALA A 68 -10.31 -1.32 14.98
N PHE A 69 -10.02 -0.24 14.24
CA PHE A 69 -9.53 1.00 14.82
C PHE A 69 -10.56 1.66 15.74
N LYS A 70 -11.85 1.71 15.35
CA LYS A 70 -12.91 2.25 16.21
C LYS A 70 -13.04 1.50 17.53
N ASN A 71 -12.82 0.18 17.51
CA ASN A 71 -12.95 -0.66 18.70
C ASN A 71 -11.70 -0.69 19.59
N THR A 72 -10.53 -0.34 19.06
CA THR A 72 -9.24 -0.47 19.76
C THR A 72 -8.62 0.87 20.14
N LEU A 73 -8.88 1.92 19.36
CA LEU A 73 -8.32 3.25 19.59
C LEU A 73 -9.19 3.99 20.62
N VAL A 74 -8.60 4.29 21.78
CA VAL A 74 -9.20 5.24 22.73
C VAL A 74 -8.81 6.65 22.28
N PRO A 75 -9.77 7.53 21.98
CA PRO A 75 -9.46 8.89 21.54
C PRO A 75 -8.73 9.69 22.61
N PHE A 76 -7.78 10.52 22.19
CA PHE A 76 -7.14 11.50 23.06
C PHE A 76 -8.05 12.70 23.29
N GLN A 77 -7.75 13.50 24.32
CA GLN A 77 -8.55 14.67 24.70
C GLN A 77 -8.74 15.67 23.54
N ASN A 78 -7.74 15.81 22.67
CA ASN A 78 -7.79 16.66 21.49
C ASN A 78 -7.57 15.79 20.25
N LEU A 79 -8.49 15.91 19.27
CA LEU A 79 -8.41 15.22 17.99
C LEU A 79 -8.21 16.26 16.88
N CYS A 80 -7.31 15.96 15.94
CA CYS A 80 -7.17 16.70 14.71
C CYS A 80 -7.80 15.90 13.57
N ILE A 81 -8.57 16.56 12.71
CA ILE A 81 -9.11 15.99 11.48
C ILE A 81 -8.42 16.72 10.34
N ASP A 82 -7.73 15.96 9.50
CA ASP A 82 -7.00 16.48 8.36
C ASP A 82 -7.07 15.50 7.18
N GLU A 83 -6.77 15.99 5.98
CA GLU A 83 -6.73 15.21 4.75
C GLU A 83 -5.30 14.75 4.45
N SER A 84 -5.17 13.52 3.94
CA SER A 84 -3.92 12.98 3.42
C SER A 84 -4.11 12.58 1.96
N ILE A 85 -3.10 12.83 1.14
CA ILE A 85 -3.05 12.44 -0.28
C ILE A 85 -2.32 11.10 -0.43
#